data_AF-A0A699RHY6-F1
#
_entry.id   AF-A0A699RHY6-F1
#
_cell.length_a   1.000
_cell.length_b   1.000
_cell.length_c   1.000
_cell.angle_alpha   90.00
_cell.angle_beta   90.00
_cell.angle_gamma   90.00
#
_symmetry.space_group_name_H-M   'P 1'
#
loop_
_entity.id
_entity.type
_entity.pdbx_description
1 polymer ?
#
loop_
_entity_poly.entity_id
_entity_poly.type
_entity_poly.pdbx_seq_one_letter_code
_entity_poly.pdbx_strand_id
1 'polypeptide(L)'
;YRSDLKRKEAYTAYSNPRGFIYYNKDKQNRLMRIDELHKFNDDTLNDVQTALDDRLKGIWMKYLPQTIWRRRDKERATTMI
;
A
#
# COMPACT_ATOMS: atom_id res chain seq x y z
N TYR A 1 6.91 10.84 35.91
CA TYR A 1 7.99 11.11 34.93
C TYR A 1 7.30 11.28 33.58
N ARG A 2 7.50 12.45 32.97
CA ARG A 2 6.61 13.13 31.99
C ARG A 2 6.95 12.64 30.58
N SER A 3 5.95 12.24 29.80
CA SER A 3 6.13 11.73 28.44
C SER A 3 6.64 12.83 27.49
N ASP A 4 7.84 12.66 26.94
CA ASP A 4 8.36 13.43 25.81
C ASP A 4 7.71 12.93 24.51
N LEU A 5 6.46 13.33 24.28
CA LEU A 5 5.84 13.22 22.96
C LEU A 5 6.22 14.46 22.17
N LYS A 6 7.32 14.37 21.42
CA LYS A 6 7.73 15.40 20.44
C LYS A 6 6.52 15.76 19.58
N ARG A 7 6.11 17.02 19.65
CA ARG A 7 5.07 17.63 18.81
C ARG A 7 5.37 17.32 17.34
N LYS A 8 4.57 16.46 16.70
CA LYS A 8 4.47 16.42 15.23
C LYS A 8 3.85 17.75 14.81
N GLU A 9 4.55 18.46 13.92
CA GLU A 9 4.18 19.79 13.45
C GLU A 9 2.73 19.83 12.97
N ALA A 10 1.98 20.84 13.43
CA ALA A 10 0.63 21.09 12.96
C ALA A 10 0.70 21.64 11.53
N TYR A 11 0.21 20.82 10.60
CA TYR A 11 -0.25 21.11 9.24
C TYR A 11 0.01 22.55 8.74
N THR A 12 1.14 22.75 8.09
CA THR A 12 1.39 23.94 7.27
C THR A 12 0.38 23.96 6.12
N ALA A 13 -0.45 25.00 6.06
CA ALA A 13 -1.32 25.28 4.93
C ALA A 13 -0.47 25.68 3.69
N TYR A 14 0.16 24.69 3.06
CA TYR A 14 0.94 24.88 1.84
C TYR A 14 -0.02 24.93 0.64
N SER A 15 -0.12 26.09 0.01
CA SER A 15 -1.03 26.42 -1.10
C SER A 15 -0.58 25.84 -2.45
N ASN A 16 -0.21 24.56 -2.50
CA ASN A 16 0.16 23.88 -3.74
C ASN A 16 -0.43 22.46 -3.77
N PRO A 17 -1.61 22.24 -4.40
CA PRO A 17 -2.31 20.97 -4.35
C PRO A 17 -1.69 20.03 -5.37
N ARG A 18 -0.53 19.48 -5.03
CA ARG A 18 0.02 18.33 -5.74
C ARG A 18 -0.99 17.19 -5.47
N GLY A 19 -1.74 16.81 -6.49
CA GLY A 19 -2.90 15.93 -6.37
C GLY A 19 -3.03 15.06 -7.61
N PHE A 20 -3.70 13.92 -7.48
CA PHE A 20 -3.88 12.94 -8.54
C PHE A 20 -5.34 12.97 -9.01
N ILE A 21 -5.54 12.95 -10.32
CA ILE A 21 -6.87 12.77 -10.91
C ILE A 21 -7.07 11.27 -11.14
N TYR A 22 -8.16 10.73 -10.61
CA TYR A 22 -8.55 9.34 -10.84
C TYR A 22 -10.02 9.25 -11.26
N TYR A 23 -10.38 8.15 -11.92
CA TYR A 23 -11.77 7.83 -12.21
C TYR A 23 -12.39 7.12 -11.01
N ASN A 24 -13.47 7.67 -10.45
CA ASN A 24 -14.26 6.94 -9.46
C ASN A 24 -15.06 5.80 -10.14
N LYS A 25 -15.75 4.98 -9.34
CA LYS A 25 -16.61 3.90 -9.86
C LYS A 25 -17.69 4.40 -10.83
N ASP A 26 -18.09 5.66 -10.68
CA ASP A 26 -19.08 6.34 -11.53
C ASP A 26 -18.46 7.01 -12.77
N LYS A 27 -17.18 6.72 -13.08
CA LYS A 27 -16.41 7.28 -14.20
C LYS A 27 -16.32 8.82 -14.21
N GLN A 28 -16.49 9.45 -13.06
CA GLN A 28 -16.25 10.88 -12.87
C GLN A 28 -14.80 11.12 -12.46
N ASN A 29 -14.22 12.18 -13.00
CA ASN A 29 -12.90 12.65 -12.62
C ASN A 29 -12.96 13.22 -11.21
N ARG A 30 -12.26 12.58 -10.28
CA ARG A 30 -12.13 13.07 -8.91
C ARG A 30 -10.67 13.39 -8.62
N LEU A 31 -10.45 14.56 -8.05
CA LEU A 31 -9.12 14.99 -7.60
C LEU A 31 -8.91 14.44 -6.17
N MET A 32 -7.96 13.52 -6.01
CA MET A 32 -7.48 13.08 -4.70
C MET A 32 -6.27 13.92 -4.30
N ARG A 33 -6.30 14.46 -3.08
CA ARG A 33 -5.20 15.28 -2.57
C ARG A 33 -4.15 14.43 -1.85
N ILE A 34 -2.89 14.89 -1.78
CA ILE A 34 -1.79 14.13 -1.16
C ILE A 34 -1.97 13.97 0.36
N ASP A 35 -2.61 14.92 1.04
CA ASP A 35 -2.98 14.80 2.46
C ASP A 35 -4.03 13.72 2.69
N GLU A 36 -5.03 13.63 1.82
CA GLU A 36 -6.01 12.54 1.81
C GLU A 36 -5.32 11.20 1.53
N LEU A 37 -4.41 11.16 0.55
CA LEU A 37 -3.61 9.97 0.23
C LEU A 37 -2.72 9.56 1.41
N HIS A 38 -2.09 10.51 2.11
CA HIS A 38 -1.26 10.25 3.27
C HIS A 38 -2.08 9.58 4.39
N LYS A 39 -3.32 10.04 4.63
CA LYS A 39 -4.24 9.42 5.59
C LYS A 39 -4.65 7.99 5.20
N PHE A 40 -4.63 7.66 3.91
CA PHE A 40 -4.80 6.28 3.44
C PHE A 40 -3.51 5.46 3.50
N ASN A 41 -2.35 6.12 3.45
CA ASN A 41 -1.03 5.52 3.45
C ASN A 41 -0.35 5.59 4.83
N ASP A 42 -1.14 5.80 5.89
CA ASP A 42 -0.71 5.66 7.28
C ASP A 42 -0.23 4.22 7.51
N ASP A 43 0.54 4.00 8.59
CA ASP A 43 1.14 2.70 8.98
C ASP A 43 0.15 1.52 8.88
N THR A 44 -1.15 1.76 9.05
CA THR A 44 -2.25 0.79 8.89
C THR A 44 -2.27 0.10 7.52
N LEU A 45 -2.02 0.82 6.42
CA LEU A 45 -2.00 0.21 5.08
C LEU A 45 -0.78 -0.70 4.92
N ASN A 46 0.34 -0.33 5.54
CA ASN A 46 1.54 -1.14 5.58
C ASN A 46 1.36 -2.40 6.44
N ASP A 47 0.62 -2.30 7.56
CA ASP A 47 0.24 -3.44 8.40
C ASP A 47 -0.70 -4.40 7.66
N VAL A 48 -1.69 -3.87 6.93
CA VAL A 48 -2.59 -4.68 6.09
C VAL A 48 -1.81 -5.38 4.97
N GLN A 49 -0.87 -4.66 4.32
CA GLN A 49 -0.02 -5.22 3.28
C GLN A 49 0.87 -6.35 3.83
N THR A 50 1.45 -6.14 5.02
CA THR A 50 2.26 -7.14 5.73
C THR A 50 1.44 -8.37 6.11
N ALA A 51 0.26 -8.18 6.70
CA ALA A 51 -0.64 -9.28 7.08
C ALA A 51 -1.13 -10.09 5.87
N LEU A 52 -1.36 -9.42 4.73
CA LEU A 52 -1.72 -10.08 3.49
C LEU A 52 -0.54 -10.89 2.93
N ASP A 53 0.67 -10.34 2.94
CA ASP A 53 1.89 -11.02 2.48
C ASP A 53 2.21 -12.25 3.34
N ASP A 54 2.11 -12.15 4.67
CA ASP A 54 2.31 -13.28 5.58
C ASP A 54 1.27 -14.38 5.34
N ARG A 55 0.00 -14.01 5.12
CA ARG A 55 -1.05 -14.97 4.79
C ARG A 55 -0.82 -15.62 3.44
N LEU A 56 -0.38 -14.87 2.44
CA LEU A 56 -0.01 -15.38 1.12
C LEU A 56 1.19 -16.33 1.21
N LYS A 57 2.22 -15.98 1.97
CA LYS A 57 3.36 -16.86 2.27
C LYS A 57 2.92 -18.14 2.95
N GLY A 58 1.97 -18.09 3.88
CA GLY A 58 1.40 -19.29 4.51
C GLY A 58 0.66 -20.19 3.50
N ILE A 59 -0.13 -19.61 2.60
CA ILE A 59 -0.79 -20.33 1.51
C ILE A 59 0.27 -20.94 0.57
N TRP A 60 1.27 -20.16 0.19
CA TRP A 60 2.38 -20.62 -0.65
C TRP A 60 3.16 -21.75 0.01
N MET A 61 3.55 -21.65 1.28
CA MET A 61 4.27 -22.71 1.98
C MET A 61 3.44 -24.00 2.10
N LYS A 62 2.11 -23.89 2.25
CA LYS A 62 1.23 -25.05 2.40
C LYS A 62 1.01 -25.83 1.10
N TYR A 63 0.91 -25.12 -0.03
CA TYR A 63 0.63 -25.73 -1.33
C TYR A 63 1.84 -25.87 -2.25
N LEU A 64 2.92 -25.16 -1.94
CA LEU A 64 4.12 -25.05 -2.78
C LEU A 64 5.41 -25.46 -2.03
N PRO A 65 5.45 -26.51 -1.17
CA PRO A 65 6.62 -26.69 -0.31
C PRO A 65 7.90 -27.07 -1.08
N GLN A 66 7.80 -27.57 -2.32
CA GLN A 66 8.96 -28.14 -3.05
C GLN A 66 8.90 -28.02 -4.57
N THR A 67 8.22 -27.02 -5.13
CA THR A 67 8.20 -26.87 -6.59
C THR A 67 9.50 -26.19 -7.03
N ILE A 68 10.43 -26.97 -7.58
CA ILE A 68 11.56 -26.46 -8.37
C ILE A 68 10.96 -25.54 -9.42
N TRP A 69 11.07 -24.22 -9.20
CA TRP A 69 10.51 -23.20 -10.08
C TRP A 69 11.05 -23.40 -11.48
N ARG A 70 10.21 -23.91 -12.40
CA ARG A 70 10.58 -23.98 -13.80
C ARG A 70 10.51 -22.58 -14.37
N ARG A 71 11.33 -22.31 -15.39
CA ARG A 71 11.43 -21.00 -16.06
C ARG A 71 10.06 -20.39 -16.44
N ARG A 72 9.10 -21.25 -16.80
CA ARG A 72 7.70 -20.88 -17.11
C ARG A 72 6.92 -20.31 -15.93
N ASP A 73 7.15 -20.77 -14.72
CA ASP A 73 6.44 -20.27 -13.54
C ASP A 73 6.92 -18.85 -13.22
N LYS A 74 8.22 -18.58 -13.40
CA LYS A 74 8.80 -17.23 -13.26
C LYS A 74 8.19 -16.26 -14.27
N GLU A 75 8.11 -16.64 -15.54
CA GLU A 75 7.48 -15.81 -16.59
C GLU A 75 6.02 -15.47 -16.28
N ARG A 76 5.28 -16.41 -15.69
CA ARG A 76 3.89 -16.22 -15.28
C ARG A 76 3.75 -15.28 -14.09
N ALA A 77 4.69 -15.32 -13.14
CA ALA A 77 4.73 -14.38 -12.02
C ALA A 77 5.03 -12.95 -12.48
N THR A 78 5.93 -12.75 -13.46
CA THR A 78 6.24 -11.43 -14.01
C THR A 78 5.09 -10.80 -14.80
N THR A 79 4.16 -11.61 -15.31
CA THR A 79 2.99 -11.14 -16.06
C THR A 79 1.79 -10.80 -15.17
N MET A 80 1.83 -11.14 -13.88
CA MET A 80 0.80 -10.79 -12.91
C MET A 80 1.09 -9.46 -12.17
N ILE A 81 2.26 -8.86 -12.41
CA ILE A 81 2.65 -7.51 -11.99
C ILE A 81 2.22 -6.52 -13.07
#